data_AF-A0A433BHG3-F1
#
_entry.id   AF-A0A433BHG3-F1
#
_cell.length_a   1.000
_cell.length_b   1.000
_cell.length_c   1.000
_cell.angle_alpha   90.00
_cell.angle_beta   90.00
_cell.angle_gamma   90.00
#
_symmetry.space_group_name_H-M   'P 1'
#
loop_
_entity.id
_entity.type
_entity.pdbx_description
1 polymer ?
#
loop_
_entity_poly.entity_id
_entity_poly.type
_entity_poly.pdbx_seq_one_letter_code
_entity_poly.pdbx_strand_id
1 'polypeptide(L)'
;MSNKKTAAVAAAAAESEVDVTVNNVDVVTKYTTAADISNQVLKKVIAAVVDGARVLDICILGDKAIEEGTKGVYNKDKTQKGIGFPTCISVNNIICNFSPLPSDPEAASVIKTGDMLGAQIDGFAAIVAHTVVVGASAENPIKGRKADVLQAAHLALEAAIRLVKPGAKVGNRRRNPSSSAF
;
A
#
# COMPACT_ATOMS: atom_id res chain seq x y z
N MET A 1 -57.56 -20.54 -4.80
CA MET A 1 -56.31 -21.24 -5.19
C MET A 1 -55.16 -20.48 -4.57
N SER A 2 -54.69 -20.96 -3.43
CA SER A 2 -53.80 -20.25 -2.50
C SER A 2 -52.41 -19.96 -3.08
N ASN A 3 -51.91 -18.79 -2.71
CA ASN A 3 -50.54 -18.29 -2.86
C ASN A 3 -49.48 -19.36 -2.61
N LYS A 4 -48.98 -19.98 -3.68
CA LYS A 4 -47.83 -20.89 -3.66
C LYS A 4 -46.51 -20.20 -4.03
N LYS A 5 -46.53 -18.88 -4.29
CA LYS A 5 -45.35 -18.12 -4.75
C LYS A 5 -44.65 -17.30 -3.66
N THR A 6 -45.21 -17.23 -2.45
CA THR A 6 -44.65 -16.43 -1.34
C THR A 6 -43.85 -17.26 -0.33
N ALA A 7 -43.84 -18.60 -0.44
CA ALA A 7 -43.18 -19.49 0.52
C ALA A 7 -41.77 -19.95 0.11
N ALA A 8 -41.31 -19.65 -1.12
CA ALA A 8 -40.02 -20.13 -1.62
C ALA A 8 -38.84 -19.16 -1.42
N VAL A 9 -39.08 -17.97 -0.85
CA VAL A 9 -38.03 -16.95 -0.62
C VAL A 9 -37.46 -16.99 0.80
N ALA A 10 -37.99 -17.86 1.68
CA ALA A 10 -37.60 -17.94 3.09
C ALA A 10 -36.56 -19.04 3.40
N ALA A 11 -35.75 -19.44 2.42
CA ALA A 11 -34.57 -20.28 2.64
C ALA A 11 -33.35 -19.65 1.94
N ALA A 12 -33.16 -18.35 2.15
CA ALA A 12 -31.85 -17.74 1.97
C ALA A 12 -30.92 -18.41 2.97
N ALA A 13 -29.87 -19.01 2.43
CA ALA A 13 -28.86 -19.77 3.13
C ALA A 13 -28.46 -19.09 4.44
N ALA A 14 -28.45 -19.87 5.52
CA ALA A 14 -27.58 -19.58 6.65
C ALA A 14 -26.14 -19.61 6.11
N GLU A 15 -25.64 -18.47 5.63
CA GLU A 15 -24.20 -18.23 5.55
C GLU A 15 -23.69 -18.36 6.98
N SER A 16 -22.95 -19.44 7.25
CA SER A 16 -22.07 -19.49 8.40
C SER A 16 -21.27 -18.19 8.41
N GLU A 17 -21.42 -17.35 9.45
CA GLU A 17 -20.59 -16.17 9.65
C GLU A 17 -19.13 -16.62 9.59
N VAL A 18 -18.48 -16.39 8.45
CA VAL A 18 -17.05 -16.68 8.31
C VAL A 18 -16.35 -15.66 9.18
N ASP A 19 -15.64 -16.12 10.21
CA ASP A 19 -14.83 -15.24 11.04
C ASP A 19 -13.78 -14.56 10.16
N VAL A 20 -13.99 -13.26 9.92
CA VAL A 20 -13.13 -12.37 9.12
C VAL A 20 -12.01 -11.75 9.95
N THR A 21 -11.88 -12.11 11.23
CA THR A 21 -10.83 -11.60 12.10
C THR A 21 -9.51 -12.36 11.91
N VAL A 22 -8.43 -11.81 12.47
CA VAL A 22 -7.10 -12.44 12.49
C VAL A 22 -7.05 -13.74 13.30
N ASN A 23 -8.12 -14.10 14.00
CA ASN A 23 -8.21 -15.40 14.68
C ASN A 23 -8.39 -16.55 13.69
N ASN A 24 -8.84 -16.25 12.46
CA ASN A 24 -8.94 -17.22 11.39
C ASN A 24 -7.62 -17.31 10.60
N VAL A 25 -7.00 -18.49 10.59
CA VAL A 25 -5.73 -18.76 9.90
C VAL A 25 -5.84 -18.52 8.39
N ASP A 26 -7.01 -18.75 7.80
CA ASP A 26 -7.23 -18.50 6.38
C ASP A 26 -7.20 -17.00 6.05
N VAL A 27 -7.70 -16.16 6.96
CA VAL A 27 -7.63 -14.70 6.84
C VAL A 27 -6.18 -14.22 6.96
N VAL A 28 -5.43 -14.74 7.93
CA VAL A 28 -4.00 -14.41 8.10
C VAL A 28 -3.17 -14.83 6.87
N THR A 29 -3.48 -15.98 6.29
CA THR A 29 -2.82 -16.47 5.07
C THR A 29 -3.12 -15.57 3.88
N LYS A 30 -4.36 -15.07 3.75
CA LYS A 30 -4.75 -14.09 2.72
C LYS A 30 -3.98 -12.77 2.86
N TYR A 31 -3.84 -12.24 4.08
CA TYR A 31 -3.05 -11.03 4.34
C TYR A 31 -1.56 -11.23 4.03
N THR A 32 -0.97 -12.34 4.46
CA THR A 32 0.44 -12.64 4.21
C THR A 32 0.72 -12.76 2.71
N THR A 33 -0.14 -13.49 1.99
CA THR A 33 -0.01 -13.64 0.53
C THR A 33 -0.13 -12.29 -0.20
N ALA A 34 -1.06 -11.43 0.22
CA ALA A 34 -1.21 -10.08 -0.33
C ALA A 34 0.01 -9.19 -0.04
N ALA A 35 0.58 -9.29 1.17
CA ALA A 35 1.80 -8.57 1.55
C ALA A 35 3.02 -9.03 0.73
N ASP A 36 3.18 -10.32 0.50
CA ASP A 36 4.28 -10.86 -0.32
C ASP A 36 4.21 -10.37 -1.77
N ILE A 37 3.03 -10.40 -2.39
CA ILE A 37 2.81 -9.84 -3.73
C ILE A 37 3.15 -8.35 -3.74
N SER A 38 2.64 -7.59 -2.77
CA SER A 38 2.86 -6.15 -2.67
C SER A 38 4.35 -5.80 -2.51
N ASN A 39 5.07 -6.55 -1.68
CA ASN A 39 6.52 -6.38 -1.49
C ASN A 39 7.32 -6.73 -2.75
N GLN A 40 6.91 -7.75 -3.51
CA GLN A 40 7.55 -8.10 -4.78
C GLN A 40 7.33 -7.03 -5.85
N VAL A 41 6.09 -6.53 -5.97
CA VAL A 41 5.77 -5.42 -6.88
C VAL A 41 6.55 -4.18 -6.50
N LEU A 42 6.61 -3.84 -5.20
CA LEU A 42 7.35 -2.68 -4.72
C LEU A 42 8.84 -2.75 -5.11
N LYS A 43 9.49 -3.91 -5.00
CA LYS A 43 10.88 -4.09 -5.45
C LYS A 43 11.04 -3.84 -6.96
N LYS A 44 10.09 -4.30 -7.77
CA LYS A 44 10.08 -4.06 -9.23
C LYS A 44 9.90 -2.57 -9.55
N VAL A 45 8.98 -1.91 -8.86
CA VAL A 45 8.73 -0.47 -8.99
C VAL A 45 9.96 0.34 -8.59
N ILE A 46 10.57 0.05 -7.44
CA ILE A 46 11.81 0.70 -7.00
C ILE A 46 12.94 0.53 -8.03
N ALA A 47 13.07 -0.66 -8.64
CA ALA A 47 14.07 -0.89 -9.68
C ALA A 47 13.79 -0.11 -10.99
N ALA A 48 12.52 0.17 -11.30
CA ALA A 48 12.11 0.97 -12.45
C ALA A 48 12.24 2.48 -12.22
N VAL A 49 12.47 2.91 -10.98
CA VAL A 49 12.66 4.32 -10.61
C VAL A 49 14.09 4.72 -10.93
N VAL A 50 14.27 5.22 -12.15
CA VAL A 50 15.55 5.72 -12.66
C VAL A 50 15.39 7.15 -13.15
N ASP A 51 16.49 7.88 -13.23
CA ASP A 51 16.53 9.22 -13.81
C ASP A 51 16.01 9.16 -15.26
N GLY A 52 15.06 10.03 -15.61
CA GLY A 52 14.46 10.03 -16.94
C GLY A 52 13.21 9.16 -17.10
N ALA A 53 12.84 8.34 -16.11
CA ALA A 53 11.63 7.54 -16.17
C ALA A 53 10.37 8.40 -16.00
N ARG A 54 9.33 8.12 -16.79
CA ARG A 54 8.03 8.80 -16.69
C ARG A 54 7.22 8.21 -15.55
N VAL A 55 6.62 9.06 -14.74
CA VAL A 55 5.79 8.61 -13.60
C VAL A 55 4.64 7.71 -14.05
N LEU A 56 3.96 8.07 -15.13
CA LEU A 56 2.85 7.29 -15.69
C LEU A 56 3.26 5.84 -16.03
N ASP A 57 4.42 5.65 -16.66
CA ASP A 57 4.85 4.32 -17.11
C ASP A 57 5.13 3.40 -15.92
N ILE A 58 5.64 3.96 -14.83
CA ILE A 58 5.90 3.21 -13.60
C ILE A 58 4.60 2.89 -12.87
N CYS A 59 3.63 3.82 -12.84
CA CYS A 59 2.29 3.55 -12.32
C CYS A 59 1.62 2.37 -13.07
N ILE A 60 1.66 2.41 -14.40
CA ILE A 60 1.12 1.33 -15.26
C ILE A 60 1.88 0.01 -15.02
N LEU A 61 3.20 0.05 -14.86
CA LEU A 61 4.01 -1.13 -14.58
C LEU A 61 3.63 -1.75 -13.22
N GLY A 62 3.44 -0.92 -12.19
CA GLY A 62 3.00 -1.36 -10.87
C GLY A 62 1.64 -2.04 -10.93
N ASP A 63 0.67 -1.38 -11.55
CA ASP A 63 -0.70 -1.90 -11.69
C ASP A 63 -0.74 -3.23 -12.45
N LYS A 64 -0.02 -3.32 -13.57
CA LYS A 64 0.11 -4.58 -14.33
C LYS A 64 0.75 -5.69 -13.50
N ALA A 65 1.81 -5.38 -12.75
CA ALA A 65 2.48 -6.38 -11.91
C ALA A 65 1.58 -6.89 -10.77
N ILE A 66 0.71 -6.04 -10.22
CA ILE A 66 -0.30 -6.43 -9.22
C ILE A 66 -1.36 -7.33 -9.85
N GLU A 67 -1.87 -6.96 -11.02
CA GLU A 67 -2.85 -7.79 -11.74
C GLU A 67 -2.28 -9.17 -12.08
N GLU A 68 -1.04 -9.24 -12.56
CA GLU A 68 -0.35 -10.51 -12.82
C GLU A 68 -0.17 -11.34 -11.55
N GLY A 69 0.28 -10.72 -10.45
CA GLY A 69 0.47 -11.39 -9.17
C GLY A 69 -0.82 -11.90 -8.54
N THR A 70 -1.93 -11.18 -8.72
CA THR A 70 -3.25 -11.53 -8.14
C THR A 70 -4.05 -12.51 -9.00
N LYS A 71 -3.81 -12.58 -10.32
CA LYS A 71 -4.45 -13.54 -11.23
C LYS A 71 -4.21 -15.00 -10.82
N GLY A 72 -3.03 -15.31 -10.29
CA GLY A 72 -2.64 -16.67 -9.91
C GLY A 72 -3.27 -17.20 -8.62
N VAL A 73 -3.78 -16.31 -7.75
CA VAL A 73 -4.11 -16.66 -6.36
C VAL A 73 -5.63 -16.64 -6.15
N TYR A 74 -6.12 -17.53 -5.26
CA TYR A 74 -7.53 -17.61 -4.84
C TYR A 74 -8.54 -17.69 -6.00
N ASN A 75 -8.20 -18.41 -7.08
CA ASN A 75 -9.05 -18.58 -8.28
C ASN A 75 -10.35 -19.37 -8.03
N LYS A 76 -10.40 -20.19 -6.98
CA LYS A 76 -11.57 -21.01 -6.62
C LYS A 76 -12.48 -20.34 -5.60
N ASP A 77 -12.00 -19.28 -4.96
CA ASP A 77 -12.75 -18.53 -3.95
C ASP A 77 -13.49 -17.37 -4.63
N LYS A 78 -14.72 -17.07 -4.19
CA LYS A 78 -15.47 -15.88 -4.63
C LYS A 78 -14.93 -14.57 -4.02
N THR A 79 -13.64 -14.51 -3.71
CA THR A 79 -13.01 -13.35 -3.09
C THR A 79 -12.67 -12.33 -4.18
N GLN A 80 -13.09 -11.07 -4.00
CA GLN A 80 -12.66 -9.99 -4.87
C GLN A 80 -11.14 -9.82 -4.77
N LYS A 81 -10.47 -9.75 -5.92
CA LYS A 81 -9.03 -9.63 -6.03
C LYS A 81 -8.67 -8.65 -7.12
N GLY A 82 -7.57 -7.94 -6.93
CA GLY A 82 -7.08 -6.96 -7.88
C GLY A 82 -6.47 -5.78 -7.16
N ILE A 83 -6.55 -4.62 -7.81
CA ILE A 83 -6.01 -3.37 -7.32
C ILE A 83 -7.06 -2.73 -6.40
N GLY A 84 -6.84 -2.73 -5.09
CA GLY A 84 -7.67 -1.93 -4.17
C GLY A 84 -7.22 -0.47 -4.04
N PHE A 85 -5.96 -0.15 -4.33
CA PHE A 85 -5.45 1.22 -4.44
C PHE A 85 -4.45 1.30 -5.60
N PRO A 86 -4.57 2.28 -6.51
CA PRO A 86 -3.72 2.37 -7.68
C PRO A 86 -2.27 2.71 -7.30
N THR A 87 -1.31 2.27 -8.11
CA THR A 87 0.09 2.62 -7.91
C THR A 87 0.26 4.13 -8.00
N CYS A 88 0.59 4.76 -6.87
CA CYS A 88 0.83 6.19 -6.79
C CYS A 88 2.33 6.48 -6.65
N ILE A 89 2.78 7.59 -7.21
CA ILE A 89 4.19 8.01 -7.21
C ILE A 89 4.23 9.51 -6.95
N SER A 90 4.39 9.88 -5.69
CA SER A 90 4.29 11.28 -5.26
C SER A 90 5.68 11.93 -5.19
N VAL A 91 5.99 12.82 -6.13
CA VAL A 91 7.32 13.43 -6.27
C VAL A 91 7.48 14.67 -5.36
N ASN A 92 8.57 14.70 -4.58
CA ASN A 92 9.02 15.85 -3.77
C ASN A 92 7.97 16.43 -2.82
N ASN A 93 7.33 17.55 -3.22
CA ASN A 93 6.35 18.28 -2.43
C ASN A 93 4.95 17.69 -2.53
N ILE A 94 4.74 16.71 -3.41
CA ILE A 94 3.48 15.99 -3.52
C ILE A 94 3.39 15.00 -2.36
N ILE A 95 2.35 15.13 -1.56
CA ILE A 95 2.24 14.42 -0.28
C ILE A 95 1.81 12.96 -0.49
N CYS A 96 0.76 12.73 -1.28
CA CYS A 96 0.21 11.40 -1.53
C CYS A 96 -0.72 11.40 -2.76
N ASN A 97 -1.07 10.20 -3.22
CA ASN A 97 -2.14 9.93 -4.19
C ASN A 97 -1.92 10.49 -5.61
N PHE A 98 -0.67 10.63 -6.02
CA PHE A 98 -0.34 11.04 -7.39
C PHE A 98 -0.34 9.83 -8.33
N SER A 99 -1.41 9.68 -9.10
CA SER A 99 -1.56 8.67 -10.16
C SER A 99 -2.15 9.36 -11.39
N PRO A 100 -1.31 10.00 -12.23
CA PRO A 100 -1.78 10.82 -13.33
C PRO A 100 -2.46 9.98 -14.42
N LEU A 101 -3.49 10.52 -15.08
CA LEU A 101 -4.09 9.91 -16.25
C LEU A 101 -3.27 10.24 -17.52
N PRO A 102 -3.31 9.42 -18.57
CA PRO A 102 -2.61 9.72 -19.84
C PRO A 102 -2.99 11.07 -20.48
N SER A 103 -4.19 11.57 -20.20
CA SER A 103 -4.68 12.88 -20.65
C SER A 103 -4.16 14.05 -19.82
N ASP A 104 -3.62 13.81 -18.63
CA ASP A 104 -3.20 14.86 -17.74
C ASP A 104 -1.85 15.44 -18.17
N PRO A 105 -1.66 16.77 -18.14
CA PRO A 105 -0.38 17.40 -18.43
C PRO A 105 0.76 16.87 -17.54
N GLU A 106 0.42 16.47 -16.32
CA GLU A 106 1.33 15.99 -15.29
C GLU A 106 1.80 14.54 -15.54
N ALA A 107 1.19 13.82 -16.49
CA ALA A 107 1.64 12.50 -16.94
C ALA A 107 2.97 12.53 -17.73
N ALA A 108 3.42 13.72 -18.12
CA ALA A 108 4.74 13.96 -18.67
C ALA A 108 5.80 14.25 -17.59
N SER A 109 5.43 14.21 -16.30
CA SER A 109 6.41 14.36 -15.21
C SER A 109 7.45 13.23 -15.27
N VAL A 110 8.70 13.66 -15.35
CA VAL A 110 9.86 12.80 -15.42
C VAL A 110 10.55 12.81 -14.07
N ILE A 111 10.87 11.63 -13.56
CA ILE A 111 11.63 11.46 -12.34
C ILE A 111 13.04 12.00 -12.56
N LYS A 112 13.46 12.87 -11.66
CA LYS A 112 14.81 13.43 -11.62
C LYS A 112 15.56 12.85 -10.41
N THR A 113 16.88 12.80 -10.55
CA THR A 113 17.80 12.49 -9.47
C THR A 113 17.46 13.32 -8.23
N GLY A 114 17.04 12.66 -7.14
CA GLY A 114 16.63 13.34 -5.90
C GLY A 114 15.18 13.17 -5.45
N ASP A 115 14.34 12.44 -6.18
CA ASP A 115 12.89 12.35 -5.91
C ASP A 115 12.49 11.25 -4.91
N MET A 116 11.47 11.55 -4.09
CA MET A 116 10.85 10.70 -3.05
C MET A 116 9.62 9.97 -3.59
N LEU A 117 9.33 8.74 -3.14
CA LEU A 117 8.21 7.92 -3.63
C LEU A 117 7.42 7.21 -2.51
N GLY A 118 6.28 6.61 -2.85
CA GLY A 118 5.48 5.76 -1.95
C GLY A 118 4.26 5.13 -2.64
N ALA A 119 4.03 3.83 -2.47
CA ALA A 119 2.94 3.05 -3.07
C ALA A 119 1.93 2.52 -2.01
N GLN A 120 0.81 1.91 -2.43
CA GLN A 120 -0.23 1.31 -1.56
C GLN A 120 -1.09 0.30 -2.37
N ILE A 121 -1.54 -0.84 -1.79
CA ILE A 121 -2.36 -1.89 -2.46
C ILE A 121 -3.39 -2.52 -1.48
N ASP A 122 -4.61 -2.88 -1.94
CA ASP A 122 -5.77 -3.24 -1.09
C ASP A 122 -6.63 -4.46 -1.58
N GLY A 123 -7.45 -5.02 -0.67
CA GLY A 123 -8.44 -6.11 -0.84
C GLY A 123 -8.55 -7.01 0.41
N PHE A 124 -7.39 -7.38 0.94
CA PHE A 124 -7.10 -7.54 2.36
C PHE A 124 -5.91 -6.63 2.58
N ALA A 125 -6.13 -5.46 3.18
CA ALA A 125 -5.24 -4.30 3.06
C ALA A 125 -3.78 -4.60 3.49
N ALA A 126 -2.91 -4.77 2.51
CA ALA A 126 -1.45 -4.81 2.68
C ALA A 126 -0.86 -3.57 2.00
N ILE A 127 -0.95 -2.45 2.71
CA ILE A 127 -0.50 -1.15 2.22
C ILE A 127 1.00 -1.03 2.49
N VAL A 128 1.80 -0.81 1.44
CA VAL A 128 3.24 -0.62 1.56
C VAL A 128 3.73 0.60 0.80
N ALA A 129 4.18 1.61 1.55
CA ALA A 129 4.82 2.80 1.00
C ALA A 129 6.33 2.76 1.31
N HIS A 130 7.15 3.13 0.33
CA HIS A 130 8.59 3.24 0.52
C HIS A 130 9.14 4.45 -0.21
N THR A 131 9.96 5.22 0.51
CA THR A 131 10.57 6.43 0.00
C THR A 131 12.03 6.19 -0.33
N VAL A 132 12.37 6.35 -1.60
CA VAL A 132 13.74 6.28 -2.13
C VAL A 132 14.20 7.66 -2.56
N VAL A 133 15.50 7.84 -2.79
CA VAL A 133 16.03 9.01 -3.48
C VAL A 133 16.82 8.52 -4.68
N VAL A 134 16.41 8.96 -5.87
CA VAL A 134 17.04 8.53 -7.12
C VAL A 134 18.50 8.96 -7.16
N GLY A 135 19.40 8.02 -7.46
CA GLY A 135 20.85 8.24 -7.52
C GLY A 135 21.58 8.22 -6.16
N ALA A 136 20.87 7.93 -5.06
CA ALA A 136 21.49 7.69 -3.77
C ALA A 136 22.12 6.29 -3.71
N SER A 137 23.37 6.21 -3.29
CA SER A 137 24.09 4.95 -3.05
C SER A 137 24.92 5.04 -1.78
N ALA A 138 25.56 3.92 -1.38
CA ALA A 138 26.49 3.94 -0.24
C ALA A 138 27.68 4.88 -0.50
N GLU A 139 28.09 5.00 -1.76
CA GLU A 139 29.17 5.88 -2.22
C GLU A 139 28.71 7.34 -2.35
N ASN A 140 27.43 7.57 -2.64
CA ASN A 140 26.83 8.90 -2.73
C ASN A 140 25.64 9.06 -1.76
N PRO A 141 25.91 9.23 -0.45
CA PRO A 141 24.87 9.34 0.55
C PRO A 141 24.13 10.68 0.43
N ILE A 142 22.83 10.65 0.69
CA ILE A 142 21.96 11.83 0.73
C ILE A 142 22.36 12.69 1.94
N LYS A 143 22.39 14.01 1.78
CA LYS A 143 22.76 14.97 2.84
C LYS A 143 21.72 16.09 2.98
N GLY A 144 21.78 16.81 4.11
CA GLY A 144 20.94 17.97 4.39
C GLY A 144 19.48 17.62 4.64
N ARG A 145 18.56 18.54 4.32
CA ARG A 145 17.13 18.43 4.65
C ARG A 145 16.45 17.16 4.13
N LYS A 146 16.90 16.63 2.98
CA LYS A 146 16.39 15.37 2.42
C LYS A 146 16.75 14.17 3.30
N ALA A 147 17.96 14.13 3.84
CA ALA A 147 18.38 13.08 4.77
C ALA A 147 17.63 13.22 6.11
N ASP A 148 17.48 14.45 6.61
CA ASP A 148 16.79 14.73 7.87
C ASP A 148 15.34 14.24 7.84
N VAL A 149 14.60 14.53 6.75
CA VAL A 149 13.19 14.13 6.63
C VAL A 149 13.04 12.61 6.48
N LEU A 150 13.92 11.96 5.73
CA LEU A 150 13.89 10.50 5.57
C LEU A 150 14.20 9.80 6.90
N GLN A 151 15.21 10.27 7.62
CA GLN A 151 15.56 9.71 8.91
C GLN A 151 14.45 9.94 9.93
N ALA A 152 13.86 11.14 9.96
CA ALA A 152 12.73 11.46 10.82
C ALA A 152 11.51 10.57 10.52
N ALA A 153 11.17 10.37 9.25
CA ALA A 153 10.08 9.49 8.83
C ALA A 153 10.34 8.03 9.21
N HIS A 154 11.57 7.54 9.02
CA HIS A 154 11.94 6.19 9.40
C HIS A 154 11.87 5.97 10.92
N LEU A 155 12.40 6.90 11.71
CA LEU A 155 12.30 6.83 13.18
C LEU A 155 10.84 6.93 13.66
N ALA A 156 10.01 7.74 13.01
CA ALA A 156 8.58 7.82 13.32
C ALA A 156 7.86 6.50 13.02
N LEU A 157 8.20 5.83 11.90
CA LEU A 157 7.69 4.50 11.57
C LEU A 157 8.12 3.46 12.61
N GLU A 158 9.41 3.42 12.96
CA GLU A 158 9.96 2.54 13.98
C GLU A 158 9.27 2.76 15.34
N ALA A 159 9.03 4.02 15.73
CA ALA A 159 8.27 4.34 16.93
C ALA A 159 6.82 3.86 16.83
N ALA A 160 6.15 4.07 15.70
CA ALA A 160 4.78 3.62 15.48
C ALA A 160 4.65 2.10 15.61
N ILE A 161 5.56 1.33 14.99
CA ILE A 161 5.58 -0.15 15.06
C ILE A 161 5.68 -0.64 16.51
N ARG A 162 6.49 0.04 17.35
CA ARG A 162 6.66 -0.34 18.78
C ARG A 162 5.50 0.10 19.67
N LEU A 163 4.79 1.17 19.30
CA LEU A 163 3.74 1.78 20.12
C LEU A 163 2.34 1.26 19.76
N VAL A 164 2.12 0.74 18.56
CA VAL A 164 0.84 0.16 18.14
C VAL A 164 0.73 -1.27 18.70
N LYS A 165 0.11 -1.39 19.87
CA LYS A 165 -0.17 -2.67 20.53
C LYS A 165 -1.50 -2.62 21.30
N PRO A 166 -2.12 -3.76 21.63
CA PRO A 166 -3.34 -3.80 22.43
C PRO A 166 -3.19 -2.97 23.71
N GLY A 167 -4.23 -2.20 24.05
CA GLY A 167 -4.24 -1.30 25.22
C GLY A 167 -3.55 0.06 25.03
N ALA A 168 -2.86 0.30 23.91
CA ALA A 168 -2.27 1.61 23.63
C ALA A 168 -3.32 2.64 23.16
N LYS A 169 -3.39 3.80 23.83
CA LYS A 169 -4.29 4.89 23.45
C LYS A 169 -3.74 5.68 22.25
N VAL A 170 -4.62 6.09 21.33
CA VAL A 170 -4.27 6.91 20.15
C VAL A 170 -3.50 8.18 20.55
N GLY A 171 -3.88 8.82 21.66
CA GLY A 171 -3.24 10.05 22.16
C GLY A 171 -1.76 9.91 22.55
N ASN A 172 -1.33 8.72 22.98
CA ASN A 172 0.06 8.47 23.38
C ASN A 172 0.98 8.23 22.17
N ARG A 173 0.41 8.00 20.98
CA ARG A 173 1.15 7.85 19.72
C ARG A 173 1.45 9.20 19.05
N ARG A 174 0.63 10.23 19.34
CA ARG A 174 0.81 11.60 18.81
C ARG A 174 1.89 12.39 19.53
N ARG A 175 2.15 12.04 20.80
CA ARG A 175 3.15 12.70 21.64
C ARG A 175 4.33 11.77 21.78
N ASN A 176 5.46 12.13 21.18
CA ASN A 176 6.72 11.47 21.50
C ASN A 176 6.94 11.66 23.02
N PRO A 177 7.13 10.60 23.83
CA PRO A 177 7.33 10.78 25.27
C PRO A 177 8.53 11.68 25.61
N SER A 178 9.49 11.86 24.69
CA SER A 178 10.60 12.80 24.86
C SER A 178 10.23 14.29 24.69
N SER A 179 9.04 14.63 24.19
CA SER A 179 8.58 16.02 24.06
C SER A 179 7.84 16.53 25.31
N SER A 180 7.90 15.79 26.43
CA SER A 180 7.34 16.20 27.72
C SER A 180 8.41 16.76 28.69
N ALA A 181 9.61 17.03 28.18
CA ALA A 181 10.70 17.67 28.91
C ALA A 181 11.12 18.97 28.21
N PHE A 182 10.20 19.92 28.09
CA PHE A 182 10.44 21.37 28.02
C PHE A 182 9.16 22.10 28.44
#